data_AF-A0A0H2L4Y7-F1
#
_entry.id   AF-A0A0H2L4Y7-F1
#
_cell.length_a   1.000
_cell.length_b   1.000
_cell.length_c   1.000
_cell.angle_alpha   90.00
_cell.angle_beta   90.00
_cell.angle_gamma   90.00
#
_symmetry.space_group_name_H-M   'P 1'
#
loop_
_entity.id
_entity.type
_entity.pdbx_description
1 polymer ?
#
loop_
_entity_poly.entity_id
_entity_poly.type
_entity_poly.pdbx_seq_one_letter_code
_entity_poly.pdbx_strand_id
1 'polypeptide(L)'
;MADPTTPRGDGADDRPDVRDLLPAYALDAVDDVERRAVERLLAADPDARRELDEYRDVVAAFAVESAPPPALRDAVLARVAASAATVPPAGESTDGVVVDLAAARRARRRRWTGLAAAVAAVVAVAVPTTVAVRATQEQSRLEARADAIERMLADPDATILHGDVEGGGQASVLAAGDDMYFRASDLPDAGDDRDYQLWVVEADGAVVSAGVLDVQDGSTSRLVQGEPGVGMAVTVEPAGGSEQPTADPVVALVG
;
A
#
# COMPACT_ATOMS: atom_id res chain seq x y z
N MET A 1 -20.18 -14.30 -63.68
CA MET A 1 -19.44 -13.08 -63.30
C MET A 1 -19.91 -12.69 -61.92
N ALA A 2 -19.32 -13.32 -60.90
CA ALA A 2 -19.56 -13.08 -59.50
C ALA A 2 -18.19 -12.92 -58.85
N ASP A 3 -17.97 -11.78 -58.24
CA ASP A 3 -16.71 -11.31 -57.68
C ASP A 3 -16.53 -11.89 -56.27
N PRO A 4 -15.45 -12.62 -55.97
CA PRO A 4 -15.19 -13.13 -54.63
C PRO A 4 -14.29 -12.18 -53.82
N THR A 5 -14.37 -12.35 -52.50
CA THR A 5 -13.35 -11.99 -51.49
C THR A 5 -13.27 -10.52 -51.03
N THR A 6 -14.07 -10.20 -50.00
CA THR A 6 -13.64 -9.27 -48.94
C THR A 6 -12.71 -10.06 -48.00
N PRO A 7 -11.45 -9.64 -47.76
CA PRO A 7 -10.65 -10.24 -46.71
C PRO A 7 -11.21 -9.81 -45.36
N ARG A 8 -11.45 -10.82 -44.52
CA ARG A 8 -11.66 -10.72 -43.07
C ARG A 8 -10.46 -9.97 -42.48
N GLY A 9 -10.71 -8.84 -41.81
CA GLY A 9 -9.66 -8.10 -41.10
C GLY A 9 -8.95 -9.01 -40.12
N ASP A 10 -7.64 -9.14 -40.31
CA ASP A 10 -6.71 -9.69 -39.32
C ASP A 10 -6.88 -8.92 -38.01
N GLY A 11 -6.89 -9.65 -36.89
CA GLY A 11 -6.76 -9.08 -35.56
C GLY A 11 -5.45 -8.33 -35.47
N ALA A 12 -5.50 -7.00 -35.59
CA ALA A 12 -4.40 -6.13 -35.25
C ALA A 12 -4.15 -6.27 -33.75
N ASP A 13 -3.00 -6.88 -33.43
CA ASP A 13 -2.20 -6.78 -32.22
C ASP A 13 -2.71 -5.68 -31.26
N ASP A 14 -3.60 -6.03 -30.34
CA ASP A 14 -4.20 -5.14 -29.32
C ASP A 14 -3.20 -4.86 -28.20
N ARG A 15 -1.93 -4.68 -28.57
CA ARG A 15 -0.86 -4.32 -27.65
C ARG A 15 -0.84 -2.79 -27.55
N PRO A 16 -1.00 -2.23 -26.34
CA PRO A 16 -0.97 -0.79 -26.15
C PRO A 16 0.35 -0.21 -26.69
N ASP A 17 0.31 1.02 -27.19
CA ASP A 17 1.53 1.72 -27.60
C ASP A 17 2.49 1.74 -26.40
N VAL A 18 3.77 1.49 -26.65
CA VAL A 18 4.80 1.46 -25.61
C VAL A 18 4.87 2.80 -24.88
N ARG A 19 4.52 3.92 -25.55
CA ARG A 19 4.44 5.23 -24.92
C ARG A 19 3.26 5.36 -23.95
N ASP A 20 2.14 4.69 -24.22
CA ASP A 20 0.97 4.68 -23.33
C ASP A 20 1.22 3.93 -22.02
N LEU A 21 2.32 3.16 -21.95
CA LEU A 21 2.77 2.49 -20.73
C LEU A 21 3.54 3.41 -19.79
N LEU A 22 3.88 4.65 -20.17
CA LEU A 22 4.64 5.57 -19.33
C LEU A 22 3.97 5.90 -17.97
N PRO A 23 2.65 6.14 -17.87
CA PRO A 23 1.99 6.34 -16.59
C PRO A 23 2.03 5.09 -15.69
N ALA A 24 1.77 3.91 -16.25
CA ALA A 24 1.84 2.65 -15.52
C ALA A 24 3.28 2.36 -15.08
N TYR A 25 4.27 2.66 -15.92
CA TYR A 25 5.69 2.55 -15.59
C TYR A 25 6.09 3.50 -14.46
N ALA A 26 5.55 4.73 -14.42
CA ALA A 26 5.78 5.68 -13.34
C ALA A 26 5.24 5.19 -11.99
N LEU A 27 4.14 4.45 -12.00
CA LEU A 27 3.52 3.80 -10.83
C LEU A 27 4.11 2.42 -10.50
N ASP A 28 5.12 1.96 -11.25
CA ASP A 28 5.70 0.61 -11.16
C ASP A 28 4.68 -0.52 -11.40
N ALA A 29 3.63 -0.26 -12.18
CA ALA A 29 2.50 -1.15 -12.46
C ALA A 29 2.59 -1.83 -13.85
N VAL A 30 3.81 -2.18 -14.30
CA VAL A 30 4.07 -2.85 -15.59
C VAL A 30 4.79 -4.18 -15.39
N ASP A 31 4.53 -5.14 -16.29
CA ASP A 31 5.22 -6.43 -16.29
C ASP A 31 6.66 -6.35 -16.87
N ASP A 32 7.40 -7.47 -16.80
CA ASP A 32 8.79 -7.55 -17.26
C ASP A 32 8.98 -7.36 -18.78
N VAL A 33 7.95 -7.65 -19.58
CA VAL A 33 7.99 -7.52 -21.03
C VAL A 33 7.74 -6.06 -21.41
N GLU A 34 6.71 -5.46 -20.82
CA GLU A 34 6.33 -4.05 -20.92
C GLU A 34 7.45 -3.13 -20.44
N ARG A 35 8.03 -3.41 -19.26
CA ARG A 35 9.16 -2.66 -18.69
C ARG A 35 10.33 -2.56 -19.66
N ARG A 36 10.73 -3.68 -20.27
CA ARG A 36 11.82 -3.70 -21.27
C ARG A 36 11.47 -2.94 -22.53
N ALA A 37 10.19 -2.87 -22.91
CA ALA A 37 9.75 -2.06 -24.04
C ALA A 37 9.89 -0.57 -23.73
N VAL A 38 9.41 -0.14 -22.57
CA VAL A 38 9.53 1.26 -22.10
C VAL A 38 11.00 1.67 -21.95
N GLU A 39 11.85 0.83 -21.38
CA GLU A 39 13.29 1.14 -21.24
C GLU A 39 13.99 1.34 -22.59
N ARG A 40 13.61 0.58 -23.62
CA ARG A 40 14.12 0.80 -24.98
C ARG A 40 13.64 2.13 -25.56
N LEU A 41 12.39 2.51 -25.31
CA LEU A 41 11.85 3.80 -25.72
C LEU A 41 12.61 4.95 -25.04
N LEU A 42 12.78 4.91 -23.72
CA LEU A 42 13.50 5.94 -22.94
C LEU A 42 14.97 6.10 -23.37
N ALA A 43 15.62 5.02 -23.82
CA ALA A 43 16.98 5.06 -24.32
C ALA A 43 17.10 5.75 -25.69
N ALA A 44 16.04 5.72 -26.50
CA ALA A 44 16.02 6.24 -27.86
C ALA A 44 15.38 7.62 -27.97
N ASP A 45 14.42 7.95 -27.10
CA ASP A 45 13.57 9.14 -27.20
C ASP A 45 13.73 10.07 -25.97
N PRO A 46 14.27 11.30 -26.15
CA PRO A 46 14.33 12.30 -25.09
C PRO A 46 12.95 12.82 -24.64
N ASP A 47 11.93 12.78 -25.50
CA ASP A 47 10.61 13.32 -25.19
C ASP A 47 9.85 12.36 -24.27
N ALA A 48 9.97 11.06 -24.50
CA ALA A 48 9.46 10.04 -23.60
C ALA A 48 10.09 10.13 -22.19
N ARG A 49 11.36 10.56 -22.08
CA ARG A 49 12.01 10.81 -20.78
C ARG A 49 11.39 12.00 -20.05
N ARG A 50 11.15 13.11 -20.76
CA ARG A 50 10.50 14.30 -20.18
C ARG A 50 9.09 13.99 -19.69
N GLU A 51 8.33 13.28 -20.50
CA GLU A 51 6.97 12.87 -20.17
C GLU A 51 6.93 11.93 -18.95
N LEU A 52 7.87 10.99 -18.84
CA LEU A 52 8.00 10.15 -17.65
C LEU A 52 8.31 10.95 -16.39
N ASP A 53 9.17 11.98 -16.49
CA ASP A 53 9.49 12.84 -15.37
C ASP A 53 8.26 13.64 -14.89
N GLU A 54 7.41 14.11 -15.81
CA GLU A 54 6.13 14.77 -15.47
C GLU A 54 5.20 13.83 -14.68
N TYR A 55 5.07 12.56 -15.09
CA TYR A 55 4.28 11.57 -14.33
C TYR A 55 4.88 11.29 -12.95
N ARG A 56 6.20 11.23 -12.83
CA ARG A 56 6.88 11.01 -11.54
C ARG A 56 6.67 12.17 -10.57
N ASP A 57 6.66 13.41 -11.07
CA ASP A 57 6.36 14.58 -10.24
C ASP A 57 4.94 14.51 -9.66
N VAL A 58 3.96 14.06 -10.47
CA VAL A 58 2.59 13.82 -9.99
C VAL A 58 2.58 12.73 -8.92
N VAL A 59 3.24 11.59 -9.15
CA VAL A 59 3.33 10.49 -8.16
C VAL A 59 4.00 10.95 -6.86
N ALA A 60 5.05 11.76 -6.97
CA ALA A 60 5.78 12.29 -5.82
C ALA A 60 4.91 13.20 -4.93
N ALA A 61 3.95 13.93 -5.51
CA ALA A 61 3.02 14.78 -4.75
C ALA A 61 2.11 13.99 -3.79
N PHE A 62 1.92 12.68 -4.04
CA PHE A 62 1.13 11.79 -3.18
C PHE A 62 1.99 10.91 -2.25
N ALA A 63 3.32 11.05 -2.31
CA ALA A 63 4.21 10.26 -1.48
C ALA A 63 4.30 10.83 -0.06
N VAL A 64 4.09 9.99 0.95
CA VAL A 64 4.29 10.35 2.36
C VAL A 64 5.78 10.32 2.68
N GLU A 65 6.33 11.47 3.09
CA GLU A 65 7.73 11.58 3.50
C GLU A 65 7.96 10.82 4.82
N SER A 66 8.96 9.93 4.85
CA SER A 66 9.39 9.25 6.07
C SER A 66 10.91 9.25 6.15
N ALA A 67 11.43 9.51 7.36
CA ALA A 67 12.87 9.56 7.57
C ALA A 67 13.49 8.15 7.39
N PRO A 68 14.44 7.96 6.46
CA PRO A 68 15.10 6.68 6.30
C PRO A 68 15.97 6.38 7.53
N PRO A 69 16.12 5.09 7.92
CA PRO A 69 17.06 4.70 8.98
C PRO A 69 18.46 5.32 8.76
N PRO A 70 19.09 5.90 9.81
CA PRO A 70 20.31 6.70 9.65
C PRO A 70 21.49 5.89 9.08
N ALA A 71 21.54 4.59 9.36
CA ALA A 71 22.56 3.69 8.84
C ALA A 71 22.48 3.45 7.32
N LEU A 72 21.32 3.70 6.68
CA LEU A 72 21.17 3.49 5.23
C LEU A 72 22.00 4.48 4.43
N ARG A 73 22.12 5.73 4.88
CA ARG A 73 22.94 6.73 4.19
C ARG A 73 24.38 6.27 4.09
N ASP A 74 24.95 5.84 5.21
CA ASP A 74 26.34 5.41 5.27
C ASP A 74 26.56 4.09 4.50
N ALA A 75 25.61 3.16 4.57
CA ALA A 75 25.64 1.91 3.81
C ALA A 75 25.61 2.15 2.28
N VAL A 76 24.77 3.08 1.81
CA VAL A 76 24.69 3.47 0.40
C VAL A 76 25.97 4.19 -0.04
N LEU A 77 26.43 5.17 0.74
CA LEU A 77 27.66 5.90 0.41
C LEU A 77 28.89 4.98 0.37
N ALA A 78 28.99 4.04 1.32
CA ALA A 78 30.05 3.03 1.31
C ALA A 78 29.96 2.13 0.08
N ARG A 79 28.76 1.73 -0.34
CA ARG A 79 28.57 0.92 -1.55
C ARG A 79 28.93 1.69 -2.82
N VAL A 80 28.53 2.95 -2.94
CA VAL A 80 28.88 3.82 -4.08
C VAL A 80 30.39 4.05 -4.14
N ALA A 81 31.04 4.31 -3.00
CA ALA A 81 32.48 4.47 -2.92
C ALA A 81 33.22 3.19 -3.33
N ALA A 82 32.76 2.01 -2.90
CA ALA A 82 33.30 0.73 -3.31
C ALA A 82 33.15 0.47 -4.83
N SER A 83 32.03 0.89 -5.43
CA SER A 83 31.83 0.85 -6.87
C SER A 83 32.71 1.84 -7.64
N ALA A 84 32.97 3.03 -7.08
CA ALA A 84 33.84 4.05 -7.66
C ALA A 84 35.34 3.68 -7.57
N ALA A 85 35.75 2.98 -6.51
CA ALA A 85 37.14 2.54 -6.28
C ALA A 85 37.65 1.47 -7.27
N THR A 86 36.80 0.99 -8.19
CA THR A 86 37.17 0.02 -9.23
C THR A 86 37.62 0.70 -10.53
N VAL A 87 37.76 2.04 -10.56
CA VAL A 87 38.41 2.77 -11.65
C VAL A 87 39.91 2.92 -11.30
N PRO A 88 40.84 2.23 -11.98
CA PRO A 88 42.26 2.38 -11.68
C PRO A 88 42.74 3.80 -12.04
N PRO A 89 43.64 4.41 -11.23
CA PRO A 89 44.12 5.75 -11.49
C PRO A 89 44.92 5.80 -12.80
N ALA A 90 44.64 6.84 -13.59
CA ALA A 90 45.51 7.23 -14.70
C ALA A 90 46.76 7.89 -14.11
N GLY A 91 47.88 7.17 -14.11
CA GLY A 91 49.15 7.68 -13.62
C GLY A 91 50.33 6.86 -14.14
N GLU A 92 51.14 7.54 -14.95
CA GLU A 92 52.51 7.23 -15.37
C GLU A 92 52.72 6.16 -16.45
N SER A 93 53.02 6.67 -17.64
CA SER A 93 53.55 5.94 -18.79
C SER A 93 55.00 5.56 -18.57
N THR A 94 55.33 4.27 -18.63
CA THR A 94 56.58 3.81 -19.23
C THR A 94 56.34 2.50 -19.99
N ASP A 95 56.70 2.57 -21.26
CA ASP A 95 57.04 1.49 -22.19
C ASP A 95 55.93 0.59 -22.78
N GLY A 96 55.54 0.96 -24.00
CA GLY A 96 55.29 0.10 -25.16
C GLY A 96 54.73 -1.30 -24.95
N VAL A 97 53.41 -1.42 -24.86
CA VAL A 97 52.69 -2.64 -25.30
C VAL A 97 51.49 -2.22 -26.14
N VAL A 98 51.50 -2.59 -27.42
CA VAL A 98 50.36 -2.42 -28.32
C VAL A 98 49.27 -3.38 -27.85
N VAL A 99 48.28 -2.88 -27.12
CA VAL A 99 47.11 -3.67 -26.71
C VAL A 99 46.10 -3.67 -27.84
N ASP A 100 45.81 -4.86 -28.38
CA ASP A 100 44.75 -5.06 -29.36
C ASP A 100 43.38 -4.68 -28.76
N LEU A 101 42.89 -3.52 -29.18
CA LEU A 101 41.62 -2.94 -28.77
C LEU A 101 40.41 -3.82 -29.14
N ALA A 102 40.53 -4.79 -30.06
CA ALA A 102 39.46 -5.70 -30.42
C ALA A 102 39.33 -6.90 -29.45
N ALA A 103 40.46 -7.39 -28.93
CA ALA A 103 40.48 -8.41 -27.87
C ALA A 103 40.01 -7.83 -26.52
N ALA A 104 40.42 -6.59 -26.21
CA ALA A 104 39.97 -5.87 -25.03
C ALA A 104 38.45 -5.59 -25.05
N ARG A 105 37.87 -5.27 -26.22
CA ARG A 105 36.41 -5.06 -26.37
C ARG A 105 35.59 -6.34 -26.22
N ARG A 106 36.07 -7.50 -26.68
CA ARG A 106 35.39 -8.81 -26.48
C ARG A 106 35.43 -9.26 -25.02
N ALA A 107 36.56 -9.09 -24.34
CA ALA A 107 36.65 -9.36 -22.90
C ALA A 107 35.77 -8.41 -22.07
N ARG A 108 35.63 -7.15 -22.50
CA ARG A 108 34.76 -6.14 -21.86
C ARG A 108 33.27 -6.44 -22.02
N ARG A 109 32.82 -6.90 -23.21
CA ARG A 109 31.42 -7.32 -23.43
C ARG A 109 31.02 -8.57 -22.65
N ARG A 110 31.93 -9.57 -22.52
CA ARG A 110 31.66 -10.82 -21.78
C ARG A 110 31.67 -10.64 -20.26
N ARG A 111 32.30 -9.58 -19.74
CA ARG A 111 32.29 -9.23 -18.30
C ARG A 111 31.10 -8.34 -17.91
N TRP A 112 30.43 -7.71 -18.87
CA TRP A 112 29.23 -6.89 -18.63
C TRP A 112 27.93 -7.69 -18.64
N THR A 113 27.91 -8.90 -19.20
CA THR A 113 26.79 -9.84 -19.00
C THR A 113 26.76 -10.44 -17.59
N GLY A 114 27.84 -10.29 -16.79
CA GLY A 114 27.87 -10.70 -15.39
C GLY A 114 27.45 -9.61 -14.39
N LEU A 115 27.45 -8.34 -14.80
CA LEU A 115 27.17 -7.20 -13.90
C LEU A 115 25.82 -6.51 -14.18
N ALA A 116 25.14 -6.84 -15.28
CA ALA A 116 23.74 -6.44 -15.49
C ALA A 116 22.77 -7.29 -14.62
N ALA A 117 23.21 -8.46 -14.14
CA ALA A 117 22.40 -9.31 -13.26
C ALA A 117 22.46 -8.87 -11.77
N ALA A 118 23.45 -8.07 -11.35
CA ALA A 118 23.66 -7.78 -9.93
C ALA A 118 23.20 -6.38 -9.47
N VAL A 119 23.01 -5.41 -10.37
CA VAL A 119 22.46 -4.09 -10.01
C VAL A 119 20.94 -4.04 -10.19
N ALA A 120 20.39 -4.80 -11.14
CA ALA A 120 18.96 -5.08 -11.18
C ALA A 120 18.51 -5.80 -9.88
N ALA A 121 19.35 -6.68 -9.31
CA ALA A 121 18.98 -7.45 -8.12
C ALA A 121 19.04 -6.70 -6.78
N VAL A 122 19.56 -5.47 -6.70
CA VAL A 122 19.63 -4.72 -5.41
C VAL A 122 18.71 -3.51 -5.39
N VAL A 123 18.46 -2.85 -6.52
CA VAL A 123 17.45 -1.77 -6.60
C VAL A 123 16.04 -2.35 -6.89
N ALA A 124 15.92 -3.46 -7.62
CA ALA A 124 14.64 -4.18 -7.76
C ALA A 124 14.26 -5.01 -6.51
N VAL A 125 15.08 -5.01 -5.45
CA VAL A 125 14.72 -5.61 -4.16
C VAL A 125 14.41 -4.53 -3.11
N ALA A 126 14.83 -3.28 -3.31
CA ALA A 126 14.65 -2.23 -2.32
C ALA A 126 13.39 -1.37 -2.52
N VAL A 127 12.85 -1.26 -3.75
CA VAL A 127 11.62 -0.49 -4.00
C VAL A 127 10.32 -1.31 -3.98
N PRO A 128 10.23 -2.59 -4.39
CA PRO A 128 8.93 -3.28 -4.32
C PRO A 128 8.58 -3.74 -2.90
N THR A 129 9.47 -3.63 -1.91
CA THR A 129 9.18 -4.14 -0.58
C THR A 129 8.28 -3.24 0.23
N THR A 130 8.27 -1.91 0.10
CA THR A 130 7.42 -1.09 0.99
C THR A 130 5.96 -1.02 0.53
N VAL A 131 5.69 -0.94 -0.79
CA VAL A 131 4.32 -0.98 -1.33
C VAL A 131 3.77 -2.41 -1.29
N ALA A 132 4.56 -3.44 -1.65
CA ALA A 132 4.10 -4.83 -1.52
C ALA A 132 3.94 -5.27 -0.06
N VAL A 133 4.79 -4.80 0.87
CA VAL A 133 4.59 -5.09 2.31
C VAL A 133 3.38 -4.34 2.86
N ARG A 134 3.11 -3.10 2.45
CA ARG A 134 1.87 -2.40 2.86
C ARG A 134 0.63 -3.07 2.28
N ALA A 135 0.64 -3.43 0.99
CA ALA A 135 -0.46 -4.12 0.34
C ALA A 135 -0.70 -5.52 0.94
N THR A 136 0.37 -6.30 1.20
CA THR A 136 0.23 -7.61 1.85
C THR A 136 -0.16 -7.48 3.33
N GLN A 137 0.32 -6.47 4.05
CA GLN A 137 -0.11 -6.20 5.43
C GLN A 137 -1.58 -5.82 5.51
N GLU A 138 -2.06 -4.96 4.61
CA GLU A 138 -3.46 -4.56 4.57
C GLU A 138 -4.35 -5.73 4.18
N GLN A 139 -3.94 -6.50 3.18
CA GLN A 139 -4.62 -7.73 2.80
C GLN A 139 -4.68 -8.72 3.97
N SER A 140 -3.56 -9.00 4.65
CA SER A 140 -3.55 -9.90 5.81
C SER A 140 -4.37 -9.38 6.98
N ARG A 141 -4.49 -8.05 7.17
CA ARG A 141 -5.36 -7.46 8.19
C ARG A 141 -6.84 -7.65 7.86
N LEU A 142 -7.22 -7.43 6.60
CA LEU A 142 -8.59 -7.64 6.13
C LEU A 142 -8.98 -9.12 6.21
N GLU A 143 -8.08 -10.02 5.80
CA GLU A 143 -8.24 -11.48 5.93
C GLU A 143 -8.40 -11.87 7.40
N ALA A 144 -7.50 -11.44 8.29
CA ALA A 144 -7.60 -11.72 9.73
C ALA A 144 -8.89 -11.18 10.36
N ARG A 145 -9.37 -10.01 9.91
CA ARG A 145 -10.65 -9.43 10.35
C ARG A 145 -11.84 -10.26 9.87
N ALA A 146 -11.83 -10.70 8.61
CA ALA A 146 -12.88 -11.54 8.06
C ALA A 146 -12.94 -12.90 8.78
N ASP A 147 -11.78 -13.54 8.98
CA ASP A 147 -11.65 -14.81 9.71
C ASP A 147 -12.14 -14.69 11.16
N ALA A 148 -11.88 -13.55 11.82
CA ALA A 148 -12.38 -13.28 13.16
C ALA A 148 -13.90 -13.18 13.19
N ILE A 149 -14.50 -12.40 12.30
CA ILE A 149 -15.95 -12.25 12.22
C ILE A 149 -16.61 -13.59 11.84
N GLU A 150 -16.03 -14.37 10.93
CA GLU A 150 -16.52 -15.72 10.58
C GLU A 150 -16.51 -16.64 11.80
N ARG A 151 -15.41 -16.66 12.57
CA ARG A 151 -15.32 -17.44 13.82
C ARG A 151 -16.39 -17.03 14.82
N MET A 152 -16.62 -15.72 15.00
CA MET A 152 -17.68 -15.21 15.88
C MET A 152 -19.07 -15.64 15.40
N LEU A 153 -19.35 -15.56 14.09
CA LEU A 153 -20.63 -15.99 13.52
C LEU A 153 -20.86 -17.51 13.60
N ALA A 154 -19.78 -18.29 13.60
CA ALA A 154 -19.82 -19.74 13.75
C ALA A 154 -19.85 -20.20 15.21
N ASP A 155 -19.60 -19.30 16.17
CA ASP A 155 -19.61 -19.62 17.59
C ASP A 155 -21.06 -19.85 18.07
N PRO A 156 -21.39 -21.04 18.62
CA PRO A 156 -22.74 -21.35 19.08
C PRO A 156 -23.20 -20.49 20.26
N ASP A 157 -22.27 -19.90 21.01
CA ASP A 157 -22.55 -19.04 22.16
C ASP A 157 -22.53 -17.54 21.78
N ALA A 158 -22.38 -17.21 20.49
CA ALA A 158 -22.43 -15.84 20.03
C ALA A 158 -23.80 -15.20 20.26
N THR A 159 -23.79 -13.96 20.72
CA THR A 159 -25.00 -13.17 20.97
C THR A 159 -24.99 -11.91 20.11
N ILE A 160 -26.17 -11.48 19.67
CA ILE A 160 -26.33 -10.21 18.95
C ILE A 160 -27.23 -9.29 19.77
N LEU A 161 -26.68 -8.13 20.11
CA LEU A 161 -27.38 -7.03 20.76
C LEU A 161 -27.73 -5.98 19.71
N HIS A 162 -28.92 -5.40 19.79
CA HIS A 162 -29.40 -4.36 18.90
C HIS A 162 -29.97 -3.19 19.70
N GLY A 163 -29.84 -1.98 19.18
CA GLY A 163 -30.50 -0.81 19.75
C GLY A 163 -30.52 0.37 18.80
N ASP A 164 -31.44 1.27 19.06
CA ASP A 164 -31.56 2.53 18.31
C ASP A 164 -30.54 3.54 18.85
N VAL A 165 -30.00 4.36 17.95
CA VAL A 165 -29.10 5.45 18.31
C VAL A 165 -29.91 6.72 18.54
N GLU A 166 -29.62 7.45 19.61
CA GLU A 166 -30.24 8.74 19.89
C GLU A 166 -30.00 9.71 18.73
N GLY A 167 -31.07 10.34 18.25
CA GLY A 167 -31.05 11.22 17.08
C GLY A 167 -31.27 10.51 15.74
N GLY A 168 -31.23 9.18 15.69
CA GLY A 168 -31.52 8.37 14.51
C GLY A 168 -30.46 7.29 14.25
N GLY A 169 -30.84 6.29 13.45
CA GLY A 169 -29.97 5.17 13.11
C GLY A 169 -30.08 3.96 14.04
N GLN A 170 -29.34 2.91 13.71
CA GLN A 170 -29.31 1.67 14.50
C GLN A 170 -27.89 1.21 14.74
N ALA A 171 -27.68 0.54 15.85
CA ALA A 171 -26.44 -0.12 16.21
C ALA A 171 -26.67 -1.60 16.54
N SER A 172 -25.64 -2.40 16.30
CA SER A 172 -25.60 -3.80 16.67
C SER A 172 -24.22 -4.22 17.14
N VAL A 173 -24.17 -5.12 18.12
CA VAL A 173 -22.94 -5.77 18.59
C VAL A 173 -23.13 -7.27 18.45
N LEU A 174 -22.23 -7.94 17.71
CA LEU A 174 -22.05 -9.39 17.78
C LEU A 174 -20.95 -9.66 18.81
N ALA A 175 -21.25 -10.40 19.87
CA ALA A 175 -20.30 -10.76 20.92
C ALA A 175 -20.10 -12.28 20.97
N ALA A 176 -18.85 -12.73 21.02
CA ALA A 176 -18.46 -14.13 21.18
C ALA A 176 -17.19 -14.21 22.04
N GLY A 177 -17.33 -14.69 23.29
CA GLY A 177 -16.25 -14.62 24.27
C GLY A 177 -15.83 -13.17 24.56
N ASP A 178 -14.52 -12.88 24.45
CA ASP A 178 -13.95 -11.54 24.61
C ASP A 178 -13.83 -10.77 23.27
N ASP A 179 -14.36 -11.32 22.17
CA ASP A 179 -14.38 -10.67 20.87
C ASP A 179 -15.76 -10.02 20.62
N MET A 180 -15.76 -8.77 20.17
CA MET A 180 -16.97 -8.00 19.89
C MET A 180 -16.87 -7.23 18.57
N TYR A 181 -17.90 -7.34 17.74
CA TYR A 181 -18.01 -6.65 16.46
C TYR A 181 -19.18 -5.67 16.50
N PHE A 182 -18.85 -4.38 16.48
CA PHE A 182 -19.80 -3.28 16.41
C PHE A 182 -20.09 -2.91 14.95
N ARG A 183 -21.36 -2.61 14.68
CA ARG A 183 -21.80 -1.98 13.44
C ARG A 183 -22.90 -0.96 13.75
N ALA A 184 -22.84 0.18 13.08
CA ALA A 184 -23.94 1.15 13.05
C ALA A 184 -24.24 1.62 11.64
N SER A 185 -25.48 2.03 11.41
CA SER A 185 -26.00 2.55 10.15
C SER A 185 -26.97 3.70 10.38
N ASP A 186 -27.11 4.54 9.37
CA ASP A 186 -27.96 5.74 9.38
C ASP A 186 -27.66 6.68 10.57
N LEU A 187 -26.39 6.75 10.98
CA LEU A 187 -25.93 7.66 12.02
C LEU A 187 -26.12 9.12 11.56
N PRO A 188 -26.68 9.99 12.41
CA PRO A 188 -26.68 11.42 12.19
C PRO A 188 -25.27 11.98 12.04
N ASP A 189 -25.16 13.14 11.42
CA ASP A 189 -23.91 13.89 11.40
C ASP A 189 -23.55 14.34 12.83
N ALA A 190 -22.34 14.02 13.28
CA ALA A 190 -21.82 14.42 14.58
C ALA A 190 -21.51 15.94 14.66
N GLY A 191 -21.31 16.56 13.49
CA GLY A 191 -20.85 17.93 13.28
C GLY A 191 -19.34 18.03 13.07
N ASP A 192 -18.89 19.17 12.53
CA ASP A 192 -17.51 19.36 12.05
C ASP A 192 -16.41 19.27 13.14
N ASP A 193 -16.75 19.44 14.42
CA ASP A 193 -15.81 19.48 15.55
C ASP A 193 -15.99 18.30 16.52
N ARG A 194 -16.72 17.26 16.11
CA ARG A 194 -17.06 16.12 16.98
C ARG A 194 -16.98 14.80 16.24
N ASP A 195 -16.60 13.76 16.98
CA ASP A 195 -16.52 12.40 16.47
C ASP A 195 -17.35 11.45 17.33
N TYR A 196 -17.85 10.39 16.72
CA TYR A 196 -18.37 9.26 17.49
C TYR A 196 -17.21 8.45 18.06
N GLN A 197 -17.28 8.10 19.34
CA GLN A 197 -16.30 7.23 19.99
C GLN A 197 -16.97 5.99 20.55
N LEU A 198 -16.35 4.83 20.29
CA LEU A 198 -16.79 3.54 20.81
C LEU A 198 -16.07 3.24 22.12
N TRP A 199 -16.81 2.66 23.06
CA TRP A 199 -16.34 2.22 24.36
C TRP A 199 -16.74 0.77 24.61
N VAL A 200 -15.82 -0.03 25.17
CA VAL A 200 -16.15 -1.32 25.78
C VAL A 200 -16.64 -1.04 27.20
N VAL A 201 -17.78 -1.63 27.57
CA VAL A 201 -18.35 -1.56 28.92
C VAL A 201 -17.89 -2.79 29.70
N GLU A 202 -17.16 -2.58 30.78
CA GLU A 202 -16.70 -3.65 31.68
C GLU A 202 -17.80 -4.06 32.68
N ALA A 203 -17.63 -5.23 33.31
CA ALA A 203 -18.63 -5.80 34.21
C ALA A 203 -18.91 -4.97 35.47
N ASP A 204 -17.95 -4.13 35.89
CA ASP A 204 -18.11 -3.21 37.02
C ASP A 204 -18.71 -1.85 36.63
N GLY A 205 -19.01 -1.67 35.33
CA GLY A 205 -19.54 -0.44 34.75
C GLY A 205 -18.47 0.56 34.31
N ALA A 206 -17.18 0.24 34.46
CA ALA A 206 -16.12 1.04 33.85
C ALA A 206 -16.20 0.95 32.32
N VAL A 207 -15.60 1.94 31.65
CA VAL A 207 -15.55 2.00 30.19
C VAL A 207 -14.12 2.17 29.72
N VAL A 208 -13.76 1.41 28.70
CA VAL A 208 -12.45 1.47 28.04
C VAL A 208 -12.66 1.94 26.62
N SER A 209 -11.86 2.92 26.19
CA SER A 209 -11.93 3.44 24.82
C SER A 209 -11.62 2.32 23.83
N ALA A 210 -12.62 1.96 23.01
CA ALA A 210 -12.42 1.10 21.86
C ALA A 210 -11.93 1.90 20.64
N GLY A 211 -11.98 3.23 20.70
CA GLY A 211 -11.43 4.17 19.74
C GLY A 211 -12.48 4.97 18.97
N VAL A 212 -12.01 6.03 18.29
CA VAL A 212 -12.83 6.90 17.45
C VAL A 212 -13.33 6.15 16.22
N LEU A 213 -14.62 6.33 15.89
CA LEU A 213 -15.29 5.71 14.76
C LEU A 213 -15.14 6.58 13.51
N ASP A 214 -14.61 5.97 12.44
CA ASP A 214 -14.63 6.56 11.11
C ASP A 214 -16.02 6.28 10.48
N VAL A 215 -16.85 7.32 10.38
CA VAL A 215 -18.21 7.23 9.84
C VAL A 215 -18.20 7.66 8.38
N GLN A 216 -18.57 6.73 7.51
CA GLN A 216 -18.68 6.97 6.06
C GLN A 216 -20.12 6.73 5.63
N ASP A 217 -20.75 7.73 5.02
CA ASP A 217 -22.16 7.69 4.60
C ASP A 217 -23.12 7.21 5.71
N GLY A 218 -22.93 7.75 6.93
CA GLY A 218 -23.73 7.40 8.11
C GLY A 218 -23.50 5.98 8.64
N SER A 219 -22.48 5.26 8.14
CA SER A 219 -22.20 3.88 8.50
C SER A 219 -20.79 3.71 9.05
N THR A 220 -20.62 2.80 10.01
CA THR A 220 -19.31 2.44 10.56
C THR A 220 -19.31 1.03 11.14
N SER A 221 -18.12 0.44 11.27
CA SER A 221 -17.96 -0.85 11.93
C SER A 221 -16.58 -1.02 12.56
N ARG A 222 -16.53 -1.71 13.69
CA ARG A 222 -15.29 -1.94 14.43
C ARG A 222 -15.27 -3.33 15.03
N LEU A 223 -14.17 -4.03 14.83
CA LEU A 223 -13.86 -5.29 15.51
C LEU A 223 -12.94 -4.98 16.70
N VAL A 224 -13.32 -5.44 17.87
CA VAL A 224 -12.52 -5.43 19.10
C VAL A 224 -12.27 -6.89 19.48
N GLN A 225 -11.02 -7.26 19.72
CA GLN A 225 -10.63 -8.64 20.01
C GLN A 225 -9.87 -8.71 21.32
N GLY A 226 -10.17 -9.74 22.12
CA GLY A 226 -9.47 -10.03 23.38
C GLY A 226 -9.61 -8.93 24.44
N GLU A 227 -10.66 -8.12 24.37
CA GLU A 227 -10.96 -7.09 25.37
C GLU A 227 -12.20 -7.54 26.14
N PRO A 228 -12.06 -7.97 27.41
CA PRO A 228 -13.17 -8.41 28.22
C PRO A 228 -14.19 -7.29 28.40
N GLY A 229 -15.46 -7.59 28.17
CA GLY A 229 -16.55 -6.63 28.34
C GLY A 229 -17.91 -7.30 28.34
N VAL A 230 -18.89 -6.61 28.90
CA VAL A 230 -20.30 -7.02 28.91
C VAL A 230 -21.12 -6.31 27.82
N GLY A 231 -20.50 -5.39 27.08
CA GLY A 231 -21.18 -4.65 26.04
C GLY A 231 -20.34 -3.52 25.47
N MET A 232 -21.00 -2.69 24.66
CA MET A 232 -20.40 -1.49 24.07
C MET A 232 -21.32 -0.28 24.19
N ALA A 233 -20.71 0.90 24.27
CA ALA A 233 -21.41 2.18 24.25
C ALA A 233 -20.79 3.12 23.22
N VAL A 234 -21.59 4.03 22.68
CA VAL A 234 -21.15 5.07 21.76
C VAL A 234 -21.51 6.43 22.33
N THR A 235 -20.57 7.36 22.31
CA THR A 235 -20.76 8.75 22.69
C THR A 235 -20.38 9.68 21.54
N VAL A 236 -20.84 10.93 21.60
CA VAL A 236 -20.39 12.00 20.72
C VAL A 236 -19.37 12.83 21.49
N GLU A 237 -18.11 12.75 21.07
CA GLU A 237 -16.96 13.34 21.74
C GLU A 237 -16.38 14.50 20.90
N PRO A 238 -15.52 15.35 21.49
CA PRO A 238 -14.72 16.29 20.71
C PRO A 238 -13.89 15.57 19.62
N ALA A 239 -13.57 16.28 18.53
CA ALA A 239 -12.74 15.74 17.45
C ALA A 239 -11.44 15.10 17.97
N GLY A 240 -11.15 13.88 17.51
CA GLY A 240 -10.04 13.05 17.98
C GLY A 240 -10.36 12.18 19.21
N GLY A 241 -11.56 12.32 19.78
CA GLY A 241 -12.03 11.56 20.94
C GLY A 241 -11.51 12.08 22.29
N SER A 242 -11.85 11.32 23.33
CA SER A 242 -11.58 11.63 24.73
C SER A 242 -10.93 10.44 25.45
N GLU A 243 -10.23 10.71 26.57
CA GLU A 243 -9.70 9.67 27.46
C GLU A 243 -10.80 8.98 28.27
N GLN A 244 -11.86 9.72 28.57
CA GLN A 244 -13.08 9.25 29.25
C GLN A 244 -14.29 9.89 28.57
N PRO A 245 -15.48 9.26 28.62
CA PRO A 245 -16.68 9.86 28.05
C PRO A 245 -16.93 11.27 28.59
N THR A 246 -17.19 12.22 27.69
CA THR A 246 -17.56 13.59 28.08
C THR A 246 -19.06 13.86 27.97
N ALA A 247 -19.80 12.95 27.34
CA ALA A 247 -21.23 13.01 27.16
C ALA A 247 -21.90 11.68 27.52
N ASP A 248 -23.21 11.73 27.74
CA ASP A 248 -24.03 10.53 27.88
C ASP A 248 -23.99 9.70 26.57
N PRO A 249 -24.06 8.37 26.66
CA PRO A 249 -24.03 7.52 25.47
C PRO A 249 -25.29 7.71 24.64
N VAL A 250 -25.11 7.93 23.33
CA VAL A 250 -26.21 7.96 22.35
C VAL A 250 -26.76 6.55 22.08
N VAL A 251 -25.99 5.51 22.39
CA VAL A 251 -26.44 4.12 22.46
C VAL A 251 -25.56 3.32 23.40
N ALA A 252 -26.15 2.40 24.15
CA ALA A 252 -25.44 1.42 24.96
C ALA A 252 -26.09 0.04 24.77
N LEU A 253 -25.28 -0.95 24.38
CA LEU A 253 -25.68 -2.32 24.09
C LEU A 253 -24.93 -3.24 25.04
N VAL A 254 -25.60 -3.67 26.11
CA VAL A 254 -25.03 -4.49 27.19
C VAL A 254 -25.85 -5.77 27.34
N GLY A 255 -25.17 -6.91 27.46
CA GLY A 255 -25.75 -8.27 27.58
C GLY A 255 -25.96 -8.74 29.00
#